data_AF-A0A2E5C033-F1
#
_entry.id   AF-A0A2E5C033-F1
#
_cell.length_a   1.000
_cell.length_b   1.000
_cell.length_c   1.000
_cell.angle_alpha   90.00
_cell.angle_beta   90.00
_cell.angle_gamma   90.00
#
_symmetry.space_group_name_H-M   'P 1'
#
loop_
_entity.id
_entity.type
_entity.pdbx_description
1 polymer ?
#
loop_
_entity_poly.entity_id
_entity_poly.type
_entity_poly.pdbx_seq_one_letter_code
_entity_poly.pdbx_strand_id
1 'polypeptide(L)'
;MHIDKIRLLLLCVAWSTAIIDITVGQSALFIANLGVLSLLLFIVLTFGRLKKESLTIITILVIVAFFMLEHLPSFEDYLSAGRFTLVFSALLPTMKLFSSTSLNVRSVKKSQDLLRNIPTNISTSGFQIASHFFGSVINTVTFSILSAALPENSENITVRLLLKPVCVE
;
A
#
# COMPACT_ATOMS: atom_id res chain seq x y z
N MET A 1 12.98 -19.57 3.18
CA MET A 1 13.60 -19.57 1.83
C MET A 1 12.60 -19.84 0.70
N HIS A 2 11.85 -20.96 0.67
CA HIS A 2 10.84 -21.19 -0.39
C HIS A 2 9.67 -20.18 -0.36
N ILE A 3 9.12 -19.90 0.83
CA ILE A 3 8.02 -18.94 1.00
C ILE A 3 8.42 -17.52 0.59
N ASP A 4 9.67 -17.12 0.83
CA ASP A 4 10.19 -15.80 0.43
C ASP A 4 10.23 -15.63 -1.09
N LYS A 5 10.66 -16.68 -1.80
CA LYS A 5 10.70 -16.72 -3.26
C LYS A 5 9.29 -16.71 -3.87
N ILE A 6 8.36 -17.48 -3.29
CA ILE A 6 6.95 -17.51 -3.72
C ILE A 6 6.31 -16.14 -3.53
N ARG A 7 6.51 -15.48 -2.38
CA ARG A 7 6.00 -14.12 -2.15
C ARG A 7 6.57 -13.11 -3.14
N LEU A 8 7.86 -13.20 -3.44
CA LEU A 8 8.48 -12.35 -4.45
C LEU A 8 7.87 -12.60 -5.83
N LEU A 9 7.66 -13.86 -6.21
CA LEU A 9 7.02 -14.22 -7.47
C LEU A 9 5.59 -13.65 -7.56
N LEU A 10 4.76 -13.86 -6.53
CA LEU A 10 3.40 -13.34 -6.47
C LEU A 10 3.36 -11.81 -6.58
N LEU A 11 4.31 -11.15 -5.92
CA LEU A 11 4.44 -9.71 -6.00
C LEU A 11 4.88 -9.24 -7.40
N CYS A 12 5.83 -9.94 -8.04
CA CYS A 12 6.24 -9.65 -9.42
C CYS A 12 5.10 -9.88 -10.43
N VAL A 13 4.29 -10.92 -10.23
CA VAL A 13 3.10 -11.19 -11.05
C VAL A 13 2.09 -10.06 -10.88
N ALA A 14 1.70 -9.74 -9.64
CA ALA A 14 0.77 -8.64 -9.37
C ALA A 14 1.25 -7.31 -9.96
N TRP A 15 2.55 -7.02 -9.82
CA TRP A 15 3.18 -5.83 -10.39
C TRP A 15 3.15 -5.80 -11.92
N SER A 16 3.49 -6.91 -12.58
CA SER A 16 3.49 -6.99 -14.04
C SER A 16 2.08 -6.83 -14.59
N THR A 17 1.09 -7.49 -13.96
CA THR A 17 -0.32 -7.34 -14.33
C THR A 17 -0.82 -5.91 -14.11
N ALA A 18 -0.32 -5.19 -13.09
CA ALA A 18 -0.64 -3.79 -12.85
C ALA A 18 -0.23 -2.90 -14.02
N ILE A 19 1.01 -3.07 -14.47
CA ILE A 19 1.56 -2.28 -15.57
C ILE A 19 0.82 -2.58 -16.87
N ILE A 20 0.50 -3.85 -17.12
CA ILE A 20 -0.27 -4.25 -18.31
C ILE A 20 -1.67 -3.63 -18.27
N ASP A 21 -2.35 -3.68 -17.12
CA ASP A 21 -3.70 -3.11 -16.97
C ASP A 21 -3.69 -1.58 -17.18
N ILE A 22 -2.71 -0.88 -16.62
CA ILE A 22 -2.54 0.58 -16.80
C ILE A 22 -2.24 0.94 -18.27
N THR A 23 -1.45 0.14 -18.98
CA THR A 23 -1.01 0.45 -20.35
C THR A 23 -2.00 0.05 -21.43
N VAL A 24 -2.72 -1.06 -21.24
CA VAL A 24 -3.66 -1.63 -22.22
C VAL A 24 -5.12 -1.21 -21.93
N GLY A 25 -5.41 -0.74 -20.72
CA GLY A 25 -6.75 -0.33 -20.31
C GLY A 25 -7.72 -1.51 -20.18
N GLN A 26 -9.02 -1.26 -20.35
CA GLN A 26 -10.10 -2.23 -20.05
C GLN A 26 -10.04 -3.55 -20.83
N SER A 27 -9.25 -3.65 -21.90
CA SER A 27 -9.08 -4.90 -22.67
C SER A 27 -8.36 -6.01 -21.88
N ALA A 28 -7.78 -5.71 -20.72
CA ALA A 28 -7.01 -6.64 -19.90
C ALA A 28 -7.72 -7.09 -18.60
N LEU A 29 -9.05 -7.01 -18.51
CA LEU A 29 -9.82 -7.30 -17.28
C LEU A 29 -9.50 -8.68 -16.66
N PHE A 30 -9.33 -9.71 -17.50
CA PHE A 30 -8.92 -11.05 -17.05
C PHE A 30 -7.51 -11.07 -16.41
N ILE A 31 -6.57 -10.32 -17.00
CA ILE A 31 -5.19 -10.19 -16.50
C ILE A 31 -5.18 -9.40 -15.19
N ALA A 32 -5.98 -8.34 -15.11
CA ALA A 32 -6.15 -7.55 -13.88
C ALA A 32 -6.70 -8.41 -12.74
N ASN A 33 -7.74 -9.22 -12.98
CA ASN A 33 -8.28 -10.14 -11.97
C ASN A 33 -7.25 -11.16 -11.49
N LEU A 34 -6.41 -11.70 -12.38
CA LEU A 34 -5.30 -12.58 -12.00
C LEU A 34 -4.30 -11.86 -11.10
N GLY A 35 -4.00 -10.60 -11.39
CA GLY A 35 -3.17 -9.75 -10.55
C GLY A 35 -3.77 -9.50 -9.17
N VAL A 36 -5.09 -9.26 -9.08
CA VAL A 36 -5.80 -9.09 -7.80
C VAL A 36 -5.66 -10.34 -6.94
N LEU A 37 -5.89 -11.51 -7.53
CA LEU A 37 -5.75 -12.80 -6.83
C LEU A 37 -4.31 -13.04 -6.37
N SER A 38 -3.32 -12.72 -7.20
CA SER A 38 -1.91 -12.81 -6.85
C SER A 38 -1.54 -11.89 -5.67
N LEU A 39 -2.07 -10.65 -5.68
CA LEU A 39 -1.88 -9.69 -4.60
C LEU A 39 -2.55 -10.15 -3.30
N LEU A 40 -3.76 -10.68 -3.38
CA LEU A 40 -4.49 -11.22 -2.24
C LEU A 40 -3.72 -12.39 -1.62
N LEU A 41 -3.23 -13.32 -2.44
CA LEU A 41 -2.41 -14.43 -1.96
C LEU A 41 -1.10 -13.95 -1.33
N PHE A 42 -0.47 -12.92 -1.90
CA PHE A 42 0.71 -12.30 -1.30
C PHE A 42 0.41 -11.71 0.08
N ILE A 43 -0.72 -11.03 0.27
CA ILE A 43 -1.14 -10.46 1.57
C ILE A 43 -1.35 -11.57 2.58
N VAL A 44 -2.10 -12.62 2.23
CA VAL A 44 -2.37 -13.77 3.11
C VAL A 44 -1.05 -14.45 3.55
N LEU A 45 -0.13 -14.70 2.62
CA LEU A 45 1.18 -15.28 2.93
C LEU A 45 2.06 -14.35 3.77
N THR A 46 1.83 -13.04 3.71
CA THR A 46 2.56 -12.04 4.50
C THR A 46 2.00 -11.93 5.92
N PHE A 47 0.68 -12.15 6.09
CA PHE A 47 -0.02 -12.02 7.36
C PHE A 47 0.58 -12.86 8.48
N GLY A 48 0.94 -14.11 8.17
CA GLY A 48 1.55 -15.04 9.14
C GLY A 48 2.94 -14.65 9.66
N ARG A 49 3.54 -13.57 9.13
CA ARG A 49 4.86 -13.08 9.53
C ARG A 49 4.83 -11.74 10.26
N LEU A 50 3.65 -11.17 10.43
CA LEU A 50 3.48 -9.93 11.17
C LEU A 50 3.66 -10.20 12.67
N LYS A 51 4.18 -9.20 13.40
CA LYS A 51 4.23 -9.26 14.86
C LYS A 51 2.81 -9.39 15.41
N LYS A 52 2.62 -10.13 16.50
CA LYS A 52 1.30 -10.29 17.15
C LYS A 52 0.65 -8.94 17.48
N GLU A 53 1.45 -7.96 17.91
CA GLU A 53 0.99 -6.58 18.16
C GLU A 53 0.40 -5.92 16.90
N SER A 54 1.07 -6.07 15.76
CA SER A 54 0.59 -5.55 14.48
C SER A 54 -0.67 -6.29 14.02
N LEU A 55 -0.76 -7.59 14.30
CA LEU A 55 -1.95 -8.38 14.00
C LEU A 55 -3.16 -7.86 14.77
N THR A 56 -3.00 -7.55 16.07
CA THR A 56 -4.05 -6.96 16.90
C THR A 56 -4.55 -5.64 16.31
N ILE A 57 -3.65 -4.74 15.91
CA ILE A 57 -4.02 -3.45 15.30
C ILE A 57 -4.82 -3.67 14.02
N ILE A 58 -4.36 -4.56 13.13
CA ILE A 58 -5.06 -4.86 11.87
C ILE A 58 -6.44 -5.46 12.14
N THR A 59 -6.56 -6.39 13.10
CA THR A 59 -7.85 -6.99 13.46
C THR A 59 -8.83 -5.93 13.96
N ILE A 60 -8.40 -5.02 14.83
CA ILE A 60 -9.25 -3.92 15.30
C ILE A 60 -9.70 -3.05 14.12
N LEU A 61 -8.79 -2.71 13.21
CA LEU A 61 -9.12 -1.89 12.05
C LEU A 61 -10.14 -2.57 11.11
N VAL A 62 -9.99 -3.88 10.90
CA VAL A 62 -10.95 -4.68 10.11
C VAL A 62 -12.31 -4.73 10.79
N ILE A 63 -12.36 -4.88 12.12
CA ILE A 63 -13.62 -4.87 12.87
C ILE A 63 -14.31 -3.50 12.72
N VAL A 64 -13.57 -2.40 12.89
CA VAL A 64 -14.11 -1.05 12.71
C VAL A 64 -14.63 -0.85 11.29
N ALA A 65 -13.86 -1.26 10.27
CA ALA A 65 -14.27 -1.17 8.88
C ALA A 65 -15.53 -2.02 8.59
N PHE A 66 -15.64 -3.20 9.20
CA PHE A 66 -16.82 -4.05 9.08
C PHE A 66 -18.07 -3.39 9.65
N PHE A 67 -17.97 -2.71 10.80
CA PHE A 67 -19.09 -1.96 11.37
C PHE A 67 -19.50 -0.74 10.55
N MET A 68 -18.58 -0.18 9.75
CA MET A 68 -18.91 0.93 8.82
C MET A 68 -19.59 0.46 7.53
N LEU A 69 -19.65 -0.85 7.27
CA LEU A 69 -20.22 -1.38 6.03
C LEU A 69 -21.75 -1.43 6.13
N GLU A 70 -22.43 -0.68 5.26
CA GLU A 70 -23.90 -0.67 5.19
C GLU A 70 -24.47 -1.95 4.59
N HIS A 71 -23.72 -2.62 3.71
CA HIS A 71 -24.09 -3.87 3.06
C HIS A 71 -22.85 -4.74 2.83
N LEU A 72 -23.05 -6.06 2.73
CA LEU A 72 -21.98 -6.97 2.36
C LEU A 72 -21.73 -6.88 0.85
N PRO A 73 -20.51 -6.47 0.41
CA PRO A 73 -20.19 -6.34 -1.01
C PRO A 73 -20.17 -7.70 -1.70
N SER A 74 -20.55 -7.70 -2.98
CA SER A 74 -20.51 -8.89 -3.82
C SER A 74 -19.07 -9.26 -4.20
N PHE A 75 -18.87 -10.47 -4.73
CA PHE A 75 -17.55 -10.90 -5.20
C PHE A 75 -16.99 -9.98 -6.31
N GLU A 76 -17.85 -9.49 -7.19
CA GLU A 76 -17.45 -8.54 -8.24
C GLU A 76 -17.04 -7.18 -7.67
N ASP A 77 -17.69 -6.71 -6.60
CA ASP A 77 -17.30 -5.48 -5.91
C ASP A 77 -15.91 -5.63 -5.27
N TYR A 78 -15.61 -6.78 -4.68
CA TYR A 78 -14.28 -7.09 -4.16
C TYR A 78 -13.22 -7.12 -5.26
N LEU A 79 -13.51 -7.76 -6.40
CA LEU A 79 -12.58 -7.76 -7.53
C LEU A 79 -12.37 -6.36 -8.10
N SER A 80 -13.43 -5.54 -8.17
CA SER A 80 -13.35 -4.16 -8.62
C SER A 80 -12.50 -3.28 -7.69
N ALA A 81 -12.73 -3.35 -6.39
CA ALA A 81 -11.89 -2.69 -5.38
C ALA A 81 -10.45 -3.21 -5.40
N GLY A 82 -10.27 -4.50 -5.68
CA GLY A 82 -8.98 -5.13 -5.86
C GLY A 82 -8.21 -4.57 -7.05
N ARG A 83 -8.87 -4.38 -8.20
CA ARG A 83 -8.26 -3.78 -9.40
C ARG A 83 -7.79 -2.35 -9.13
N PHE A 84 -8.57 -1.56 -8.40
CA PHE A 84 -8.12 -0.24 -7.93
C PHE A 84 -6.88 -0.35 -7.02
N THR A 85 -6.90 -1.26 -6.05
CA THR A 85 -5.77 -1.50 -5.14
C THR A 85 -4.51 -1.99 -5.88
N LEU A 86 -4.70 -2.65 -7.02
CA LEU A 86 -3.63 -3.19 -7.85
C LEU A 86 -2.69 -2.09 -8.38
N VAL A 87 -3.19 -0.87 -8.59
CA VAL A 87 -2.36 0.30 -8.94
C VAL A 87 -1.28 0.56 -7.88
N PHE A 88 -1.62 0.42 -6.59
CA PHE A 88 -0.65 0.57 -5.50
C PHE A 88 0.35 -0.59 -5.42
N SER A 89 0.00 -1.76 -5.96
CA SER A 89 0.94 -2.89 -6.02
C SER A 89 2.16 -2.57 -6.88
N ALA A 90 2.05 -1.64 -7.84
CA ALA A 90 3.17 -1.12 -8.62
C ALA A 90 4.26 -0.48 -7.74
N LEU A 91 3.88 0.08 -6.58
CA LEU A 91 4.76 0.78 -5.65
C LEU A 91 5.54 -0.19 -4.74
N LEU A 92 4.96 -1.35 -4.40
CA LEU A 92 5.54 -2.27 -3.42
C LEU A 92 6.91 -2.83 -3.85
N PRO A 93 7.11 -3.35 -5.08
CA PRO A 93 8.42 -3.73 -5.58
C PRO A 93 9.38 -2.55 -5.68
N THR A 94 8.87 -1.37 -6.07
CA THR A 94 9.68 -0.15 -6.21
C THR A 94 10.30 0.25 -4.88
N MET A 95 9.54 0.19 -3.78
CA MET A 95 10.08 0.41 -2.43
C MET A 95 11.14 -0.64 -2.07
N LYS A 96 10.93 -1.90 -2.43
CA LYS A 96 11.89 -2.97 -2.15
C LYS A 96 13.19 -2.83 -2.94
N LEU A 97 13.09 -2.42 -4.21
CA LEU A 97 14.21 -2.13 -5.10
C LEU A 97 14.98 -0.89 -4.64
N PHE A 98 14.27 0.18 -4.28
CA PHE A 98 14.87 1.39 -3.75
C PHE A 98 15.60 1.10 -2.43
N SER A 99 14.97 0.34 -1.53
CA SER A 99 15.57 -0.08 -0.27
C SER A 99 16.84 -0.91 -0.50
N SER A 100 16.82 -1.92 -1.38
CA SER A 100 18.02 -2.73 -1.67
C SER A 100 19.14 -1.94 -2.32
N THR A 101 18.80 -0.98 -3.18
CA THR A 101 19.78 -0.11 -3.85
C THR A 101 20.38 0.91 -2.88
N SER A 102 19.57 1.48 -1.98
CA SER A 102 20.03 2.47 -1.00
C SER A 102 21.08 1.92 -0.05
N LEU A 103 21.03 0.63 0.28
CA LEU A 103 22.05 -0.06 1.09
C LEU A 103 23.45 -0.05 0.45
N ASN A 104 23.57 0.17 -0.86
CA ASN A 104 24.85 0.23 -1.57
C ASN A 104 25.42 1.66 -1.63
N VAL A 105 24.64 2.69 -1.29
CA VAL A 105 25.04 4.10 -1.39
C VAL A 105 25.84 4.52 -0.16
N ARG A 106 27.02 5.14 -0.37
CA ARG A 106 27.94 5.52 0.71
C ARG A 106 27.37 6.55 1.68
N SER A 107 26.58 7.51 1.20
CA SER A 107 25.91 8.52 2.06
C SER A 107 24.89 7.88 2.99
N VAL A 108 24.13 6.89 2.51
CA VAL A 108 23.16 6.14 3.32
C VAL A 108 23.86 5.37 4.44
N LYS A 109 24.98 4.69 4.13
CA LYS A 109 25.80 4.00 5.16
C LYS A 109 26.30 4.97 6.23
N LYS A 110 26.84 6.12 5.81
CA LYS A 110 27.31 7.16 6.74
C LYS A 110 26.18 7.63 7.67
N SER A 111 24.97 7.83 7.14
CA SER A 111 23.80 8.19 7.94
C SER A 111 23.37 7.06 8.87
N GLN A 112 23.40 5.80 8.43
CA GLN A 112 23.09 4.64 9.29
C GLN A 112 24.08 4.50 10.45
N ASP A 113 25.38 4.72 10.20
CA ASP A 113 26.40 4.70 11.23
C ASP A 113 26.20 5.82 12.26
N LEU A 114 25.83 7.03 11.81
CA LEU A 114 25.48 8.14 12.70
C LEU A 114 24.24 7.82 13.54
N LEU A 115 23.18 7.29 12.92
CA LEU A 115 21.94 6.90 13.59
C LEU A 115 22.18 5.79 14.64
N ARG A 116 23.07 4.83 14.34
CA ARG A 116 23.43 3.75 15.26
C ARG A 116 24.11 4.26 16.53
N ASN A 117 24.79 5.40 16.46
CA ASN A 117 25.49 6.00 17.58
C ASN A 117 24.62 6.98 18.40
N ILE A 118 23.34 7.17 18.03
CA ILE A 118 22.42 8.04 18.78
C ILE A 118 22.01 7.34 20.09
N PRO A 119 22.03 8.06 21.23
CA PRO A 119 21.50 7.56 22.50
C PRO A 119 20.07 7.01 22.38
N THR A 120 19.82 5.83 22.96
CA THR A 120 18.54 5.11 22.84
C THR A 120 17.34 5.88 23.42
N ASN A 121 17.58 6.78 24.37
CA ASN A 121 16.55 7.68 24.93
C ASN A 121 16.05 8.74 23.94
N ILE A 122 16.84 9.10 22.92
CA ILE A 122 16.47 10.09 21.88
C ILE A 122 16.01 9.37 20.60
N SER A 123 16.57 8.19 20.32
CA SER A 123 16.28 7.43 19.11
C SER A 123 14.80 7.00 19.00
N THR A 124 14.12 6.73 20.10
CA THR A 124 12.70 6.31 20.10
C THR A 124 11.78 7.44 19.65
N SER A 125 11.97 8.66 20.17
CA SER A 125 11.24 9.84 19.75
C SER A 125 11.51 10.19 18.28
N GLY A 126 12.76 10.09 17.84
CA GLY A 126 13.12 10.29 16.43
C GLY A 126 12.43 9.28 15.49
N PHE A 127 12.39 7.99 15.87
CA PHE A 127 11.70 6.96 15.09
C PHE A 127 10.20 7.20 15.02
N GLN A 128 9.59 7.65 16.11
CA GLN A 128 8.16 7.94 16.16
C GLN A 128 7.79 9.14 15.28
N ILE A 129 8.57 10.23 15.32
CA ILE A 129 8.37 11.40 14.44
C ILE A 129 8.52 10.99 12.98
N ALA A 130 9.58 10.23 12.65
CA ALA A 130 9.78 9.73 11.30
C ALA A 130 8.59 8.86 10.85
N SER A 131 8.08 7.99 11.72
CA SER A 131 6.92 7.14 11.43
C SER A 131 5.66 7.95 11.16
N HIS A 132 5.40 9.00 11.93
CA HIS A 132 4.25 9.89 11.70
C HIS A 132 4.39 10.69 10.40
N PHE A 133 5.59 11.19 10.09
CA PHE A 133 5.85 11.90 8.84
C PHE A 133 5.65 10.98 7.63
N PHE A 134 6.25 9.78 7.62
CA PHE A 134 6.06 8.82 6.53
C PHE A 134 4.61 8.37 6.41
N GLY A 135 3.92 8.14 7.54
CA GLY A 135 2.48 7.84 7.54
C GLY A 135 1.65 8.96 6.90
N SER A 136 1.95 10.23 7.20
CA SER A 136 1.29 11.39 6.60
C SER A 136 1.52 11.49 5.09
N VAL A 137 2.75 11.27 4.62
CA VAL A 137 3.07 11.27 3.18
C VAL A 137 2.32 10.16 2.45
N ILE A 138 2.30 8.94 3.00
CA ILE A 138 1.58 7.80 2.41
C ILE A 138 0.08 8.10 2.32
N ASN A 139 -0.52 8.64 3.39
CA ASN A 139 -1.93 9.01 3.37
C ASN A 139 -2.23 10.08 2.33
N THR A 140 -1.38 11.10 2.23
CA THR A 140 -1.55 12.18 1.25
C THR A 140 -1.55 11.64 -0.18
N VAL A 141 -0.57 10.81 -0.53
CA VAL A 141 -0.49 10.17 -1.85
C VAL A 141 -1.71 9.28 -2.12
N THR A 142 -2.13 8.50 -1.12
CA THR A 142 -3.29 7.60 -1.25
C THR A 142 -4.58 8.39 -1.51
N PHE A 143 -4.80 9.49 -0.79
CA PHE A 143 -5.97 10.35 -1.02
C PHE A 143 -5.94 11.04 -2.38
N SER A 144 -4.78 11.51 -2.85
CA SER A 144 -4.66 12.09 -4.20
C SER A 144 -5.04 11.07 -5.29
N ILE A 145 -4.57 9.82 -5.17
CA ILE A 145 -4.92 8.76 -6.12
C ILE A 145 -6.42 8.42 -6.04
N LEU A 146 -6.96 8.32 -4.82
CA LEU A 146 -8.39 8.08 -4.63
C LEU A 146 -9.25 9.21 -5.21
N SER A 147 -8.81 10.47 -5.05
CA SER A 147 -9.48 11.64 -5.64
C SER A 147 -9.48 11.61 -7.16
N ALA A 148 -8.39 11.18 -7.78
CA ALA A 148 -8.29 11.10 -9.24
C ALA A 148 -9.14 9.97 -9.84
N ALA A 149 -9.44 8.93 -9.05
CA ALA A 149 -10.21 7.78 -9.50
C ALA A 149 -11.73 7.94 -9.38
N LEU A 150 -12.20 9.03 -8.78
CA LEU A 150 -13.63 9.30 -8.63
C LEU A 150 -14.23 9.88 -9.92
N PRO A 151 -15.43 9.42 -10.33
CA PRO A 151 -16.11 9.98 -11.50
C PRO A 151 -16.50 11.44 -11.25
N GLU A 152 -16.31 12.30 -12.26
CA GLU A 152 -16.51 13.75 -12.18
C GLU A 152 -17.91 14.16 -11.70
N ASN A 153 -18.89 13.27 -11.90
CA ASN A 153 -20.32 13.49 -11.62
C ASN A 153 -20.84 12.77 -10.37
N SER A 154 -19.97 12.37 -9.43
CA SER A 154 -20.45 11.87 -8.14
C SER A 154 -21.09 13.03 -7.35
N GLU A 155 -22.43 13.10 -7.32
CA GLU A 155 -23.22 14.09 -6.56
C GLU A 155 -23.06 13.98 -5.03
N ASN A 156 -22.27 13.02 -4.55
CA ASN A 156 -22.06 12.80 -3.12
C ASN A 156 -21.06 13.83 -2.54
N ILE A 157 -21.61 14.94 -2.04
CA ILE A 157 -20.90 16.07 -1.40
C ILE A 157 -19.87 15.59 -0.35
N THR A 158 -20.14 14.48 0.34
CA THR A 158 -19.26 13.88 1.36
C THR A 158 -17.91 13.43 0.78
N VAL A 159 -17.93 12.80 -0.40
CA VAL A 159 -16.70 12.34 -1.07
C VAL A 159 -15.90 13.53 -1.59
N ARG A 160 -16.60 14.55 -2.11
CA ARG A 160 -16.01 15.78 -2.62
C ARG A 160 -15.38 16.65 -1.52
N LEU A 161 -15.91 16.62 -0.30
CA LEU A 161 -15.40 17.38 0.85
C LEU A 161 -14.22 16.70 1.56
N LEU A 162 -14.18 15.36 1.62
CA LEU A 162 -13.09 14.63 2.27
C LEU A 162 -11.77 14.63 1.45
N LEU A 163 -11.85 14.78 0.13
CA LEU A 163 -10.71 14.70 -0.77
C LEU A 163 -10.20 16.06 -1.27
N LYS A 164 -10.83 17.16 -0.83
CA LYS A 164 -10.46 18.53 -1.18
C LYS A 164 -9.41 19.25 -0.29
N PRO A 165 -8.54 18.64 0.54
CA PRO A 165 -7.52 19.42 1.23
C PRO A 165 -6.16 19.51 0.52
N VAL A 166 -5.95 18.95 -0.68
CA VAL A 166 -4.60 18.89 -1.32
C VAL A 166 -4.59 19.39 -2.78
N CYS A 167 -5.36 20.43 -3.06
CA CYS A 167 -5.13 21.28 -4.24
C CYS A 167 -5.10 22.73 -3.76
N VAL A 168 -4.01 23.08 -3.07
CA VAL A 168 -3.56 24.47 -2.95
C VAL A 168 -2.29 24.56 -3.78
N GLU A 169 -2.47 24.83 -5.06
CA GLU A 169 -1.78 25.85 -5.86
C GLU A 169 -2.46 25.97 -7.22
#